data_AF-A0A485L2E7-F1
#
_entry.id   AF-A0A485L2E7-F1
#
_cell.length_a   1.000
_cell.length_b   1.000
_cell.length_c   1.000
_cell.angle_alpha   90.00
_cell.angle_beta   90.00
_cell.angle_gamma   90.00
#
_symmetry.space_group_name_H-M   'P 1'
#
loop_
_entity.id
_entity.type
_entity.pdbx_description
1 polymer ?
#
loop_
_entity_poly.entity_id
_entity_poly.type
_entity_poly.pdbx_seq_one_letter_code
_entity_poly.pdbx_strand_id
1 'polypeptide(L)'
;MNVKCYKLKNTTAHETFQGYIMQLPHARGHDSHVVYRTRTQKRYNATAHETFQSYIMHGHLDVVRYLHEHHHMTARTTAAMDDAATAGFDDIVMFLALHRQERGTEQTMAVYAEHGILERMRWLHAHGVQTYAPRVLNAAASSGHLHVVQYLLDEAHVVGVYLPALNGSAKEGHFDIVKHFLARWADQDVCVAAAMRAAHVAGHDLILDYLDVHRCQCCQEKSRDVVLAKKTAKRRRCDKAIETNQIEV
;
A
#
# COMPACT_ATOMS: atom_id res chain seq x y z
N MET A 1 -46.14 -0.08 -10.15
CA MET A 1 -44.73 0.35 -10.31
C MET A 1 -43.85 -0.89 -10.30
N ASN A 2 -42.96 -1.01 -11.30
CA ASN A 2 -42.19 -2.23 -11.58
C ASN A 2 -41.19 -2.56 -10.46
N VAL A 3 -41.42 -3.66 -9.77
CA VAL A 3 -40.45 -4.28 -8.86
C VAL A 3 -39.42 -5.00 -9.74
N LYS A 4 -38.17 -4.51 -9.77
CA LYS A 4 -37.08 -5.23 -10.42
C LYS A 4 -36.47 -6.21 -9.41
N CYS A 5 -36.84 -7.48 -9.53
CA CYS A 5 -36.20 -8.57 -8.78
C CYS A 5 -34.91 -8.97 -9.50
N TYR A 6 -33.76 -8.68 -8.91
CA TYR A 6 -32.47 -9.19 -9.40
C TYR A 6 -32.14 -10.49 -8.68
N LYS A 7 -31.87 -11.56 -9.44
CA LYS A 7 -31.52 -12.87 -8.91
C LYS A 7 -30.00 -13.01 -8.97
N LEU A 8 -29.31 -12.82 -7.86
CA LEU A 8 -27.87 -13.03 -7.78
C LEU A 8 -27.61 -14.54 -7.71
N LYS A 9 -26.90 -15.08 -8.70
CA LYS A 9 -26.34 -16.44 -8.66
C LYS A 9 -24.86 -16.30 -8.32
N ASN A 10 -24.45 -16.81 -7.15
CA ASN A 10 -23.04 -16.97 -6.82
C ASN A 10 -22.59 -18.41 -7.19
N THR A 11 -21.38 -18.55 -7.74
CA THR A 11 -20.82 -19.81 -8.27
C THR A 11 -19.76 -20.46 -7.36
N THR A 12 -19.61 -20.02 -6.11
CA THR A 12 -18.79 -20.75 -5.13
C THR A 12 -19.67 -21.38 -4.06
N ALA A 13 -19.61 -22.70 -3.99
CA ALA A 13 -20.47 -23.55 -3.18
C ALA A 13 -20.22 -23.34 -1.69
N HIS A 14 -21.15 -22.63 -1.05
CA HIS A 14 -21.78 -22.87 0.26
C HIS A 14 -22.30 -21.51 0.73
N GLU A 15 -23.63 -21.41 0.88
CA GLU A 15 -24.41 -20.19 1.21
C GLU A 15 -24.89 -19.36 0.01
N THR A 16 -26.06 -19.75 -0.50
CA THR A 16 -26.85 -18.94 -1.44
C THR A 16 -27.41 -17.69 -0.75
N PHE A 17 -26.80 -16.53 -0.96
CA PHE A 17 -27.40 -15.24 -0.62
C PHE A 17 -28.44 -14.85 -1.69
N GLN A 18 -29.73 -14.93 -1.34
CA GLN A 18 -30.80 -14.32 -2.13
C GLN A 18 -31.15 -12.96 -1.52
N GLY A 19 -30.48 -11.90 -1.97
CA GLY A 19 -30.88 -10.53 -1.66
C GLY A 19 -32.05 -10.09 -2.55
N TYR A 20 -33.10 -9.51 -1.96
CA TYR A 20 -34.16 -8.82 -2.69
C TYR A 20 -34.21 -7.36 -2.19
N ILE A 21 -34.26 -6.41 -3.12
CA ILE A 21 -34.46 -4.99 -2.82
C ILE A 21 -35.97 -4.71 -2.90
N MET A 22 -36.61 -4.41 -1.77
CA MET A 22 -38.00 -3.93 -1.75
C MET A 22 -38.06 -2.48 -1.28
N GLN A 23 -38.56 -1.59 -2.13
CA GLN A 23 -39.09 -0.30 -1.67
C GLN A 23 -40.45 -0.57 -1.03
N LEU A 24 -40.55 -0.40 0.29
CA LEU A 24 -41.83 -0.45 0.98
C LEU A 24 -42.58 0.87 0.76
N PRO A 25 -43.81 0.84 0.23
CA PRO A 25 -44.64 2.03 0.22
C PRO A 25 -45.14 2.25 1.65
N HIS A 26 -44.94 3.46 2.16
CA HIS A 26 -45.45 4.01 3.43
C HIS A 26 -44.57 3.80 4.68
N ALA A 27 -43.50 4.60 4.79
CA ALA A 27 -43.02 5.09 6.09
C ALA A 27 -43.11 6.62 6.08
N ARG A 28 -44.06 7.19 6.84
CA ARG A 28 -44.09 8.63 7.10
C ARG A 28 -42.94 8.96 8.05
N GLY A 29 -42.01 9.78 7.58
CA GLY A 29 -40.88 10.29 8.35
C GLY A 29 -39.56 9.58 8.02
N HIS A 30 -38.74 10.24 7.19
CA HIS A 30 -37.28 10.25 7.11
C HIS A 30 -36.40 9.01 7.43
N ASP A 31 -36.91 7.77 7.46
CA ASP A 31 -36.07 6.57 7.61
C ASP A 31 -36.31 5.55 6.49
N SER A 32 -35.43 5.59 5.50
CA SER A 32 -35.34 4.58 4.43
C SER A 32 -34.70 3.30 4.96
N HIS A 33 -35.49 2.42 5.58
CA HIS A 33 -35.03 1.11 6.03
C HIS A 33 -34.84 0.14 4.85
N VAL A 34 -33.60 -0.34 4.64
CA VAL A 34 -33.33 -1.51 3.79
C VAL A 34 -33.40 -2.77 4.65
N VAL A 35 -34.36 -3.65 4.35
CA VAL A 35 -34.49 -4.94 5.02
C VAL A 35 -33.83 -6.02 4.17
N TYR A 36 -32.68 -6.51 4.58
CA TYR A 36 -32.11 -7.76 4.06
C TYR A 36 -32.80 -8.94 4.75
N ARG A 37 -33.37 -9.87 3.98
CA ARG A 37 -34.00 -11.08 4.52
C ARG A 37 -33.13 -12.29 4.16
N THR A 38 -32.23 -12.67 5.06
CA THR A 38 -31.67 -14.04 5.03
C THR A 38 -32.76 -15.03 5.44
N ARG A 39 -32.60 -16.31 5.11
CA ARG A 39 -33.61 -17.37 5.32
C ARG A 39 -33.93 -17.63 6.80
N THR A 40 -33.27 -16.93 7.73
CA THR A 40 -33.52 -16.94 9.16
C THR A 40 -33.83 -15.51 9.62
N GLN A 41 -35.04 -15.30 10.16
CA GLN A 41 -35.53 -14.00 10.65
C GLN A 41 -34.70 -13.46 11.82
N LYS A 42 -33.57 -12.81 11.57
CA LYS A 42 -32.90 -11.95 12.56
C LYS A 42 -32.83 -10.52 12.05
N ARG A 43 -33.57 -9.63 12.73
CA ARG A 43 -33.50 -8.18 12.57
C ARG A 43 -32.09 -7.73 12.98
N TYR A 44 -31.28 -7.26 12.03
CA TYR A 44 -30.01 -6.62 12.34
C TYR A 44 -30.26 -5.13 12.57
N ASN A 45 -30.17 -4.70 13.83
CA ASN A 45 -30.00 -3.31 14.24
C ASN A 45 -28.49 -2.99 14.35
N ALA A 46 -27.70 -3.35 13.34
CA ALA A 46 -26.30 -2.90 13.27
C ALA A 46 -26.29 -1.56 12.54
N THR A 47 -25.55 -0.60 13.08
CA THR A 47 -25.44 0.74 12.50
C THR A 47 -25.03 0.63 11.03
N ALA A 48 -25.61 1.44 10.14
CA ALA A 48 -25.43 1.34 8.68
C ALA A 48 -23.95 1.27 8.24
N HIS A 49 -23.02 1.77 9.07
CA HIS A 49 -21.57 1.72 8.87
C HIS A 49 -20.97 0.31 8.87
N GLU A 50 -21.30 -0.53 9.86
CA GLU A 50 -20.73 -1.89 10.00
C GLU A 50 -21.20 -2.80 8.86
N THR A 51 -22.43 -2.60 8.40
CA THR A 51 -22.96 -3.36 7.26
C THR A 51 -22.23 -3.02 5.96
N PHE A 52 -21.89 -1.73 5.73
CA PHE A 52 -21.23 -1.28 4.50
C PHE A 52 -19.81 -1.80 4.36
N GLN A 53 -19.00 -1.68 5.42
CA GLN A 53 -17.63 -2.21 5.41
C GLN A 53 -17.62 -3.72 5.18
N SER A 54 -18.57 -4.45 5.78
CA SER A 54 -18.71 -5.88 5.51
C SER A 54 -18.97 -6.15 4.01
N TYR A 55 -19.86 -5.40 3.35
CA TYR A 55 -20.09 -5.59 1.91
C TYR A 55 -18.86 -5.29 1.06
N ILE A 56 -18.04 -4.31 1.46
CA ILE A 56 -16.76 -4.01 0.80
C ILE A 56 -15.79 -5.17 0.96
N MET A 57 -15.59 -5.63 2.20
CA MET A 57 -14.64 -6.70 2.55
C MET A 57 -15.02 -8.08 1.98
N HIS A 58 -16.22 -8.21 1.40
CA HIS A 58 -16.69 -9.43 0.75
C HIS A 58 -17.00 -9.25 -0.75
N GLY A 59 -16.69 -8.09 -1.34
CA GLY A 59 -16.73 -7.89 -2.80
C GLY A 59 -18.12 -7.67 -3.39
N HIS A 60 -19.09 -7.22 -2.60
CA HIS A 60 -20.47 -7.02 -3.06
C HIS A 60 -20.65 -5.66 -3.75
N LEU A 61 -20.02 -5.46 -4.92
CA LEU A 61 -20.05 -4.20 -5.67
C LEU A 61 -21.48 -3.71 -5.98
N ASP A 62 -22.37 -4.61 -6.34
CA ASP A 62 -23.78 -4.31 -6.64
C ASP A 62 -24.51 -3.69 -5.45
N VAL A 63 -24.29 -4.25 -4.25
CA VAL A 63 -24.81 -3.72 -2.99
C VAL A 63 -24.13 -2.39 -2.65
N VAL A 64 -22.81 -2.29 -2.82
CA VAL A 64 -22.05 -1.05 -2.58
C VAL A 64 -22.55 0.09 -3.47
N ARG A 65 -22.81 -0.18 -4.76
CA ARG A 65 -23.39 0.80 -5.71
C ARG A 65 -24.77 1.25 -5.29
N TYR A 66 -25.65 0.31 -4.99
CA TYR A 66 -27.01 0.62 -4.56
C TYR A 66 -27.03 1.48 -3.30
N LEU A 67 -26.23 1.10 -2.30
CA LEU A 67 -26.09 1.83 -1.05
C LEU A 67 -25.51 3.24 -1.27
N HIS A 68 -24.54 3.38 -2.18
CA HIS A 68 -23.96 4.68 -2.54
C HIS A 68 -24.96 5.62 -3.23
N GLU A 69 -25.82 5.10 -4.12
CA GLU A 69 -26.79 5.89 -4.89
C GLU A 69 -28.05 6.27 -4.08
N HIS A 70 -28.49 5.42 -3.14
CA HIS A 70 -29.81 5.54 -2.49
C HIS A 70 -29.77 5.87 -1.00
N HIS A 71 -28.62 5.78 -0.36
CA HIS A 71 -28.46 6.17 1.03
C HIS A 71 -27.47 7.34 1.10
N HIS A 72 -27.86 8.43 1.77
CA HIS A 72 -26.95 9.52 2.16
C HIS A 72 -25.95 8.99 3.20
N MET A 73 -25.06 8.12 2.75
CA MET A 73 -24.19 7.34 3.61
C MET A 73 -23.15 8.28 4.23
N THR A 74 -23.12 8.30 5.56
CA THR A 74 -22.18 9.08 6.37
C THR A 74 -20.76 8.52 6.32
N ALA A 75 -20.57 7.28 5.87
CA ALA A 75 -19.25 6.69 5.65
C ALA A 75 -18.65 7.15 4.30
N ARG A 76 -18.57 8.47 4.10
CA ARG A 76 -17.62 9.06 3.16
C ARG A 76 -16.28 9.08 3.89
N THR A 77 -15.66 7.89 3.92
CA THR A 77 -14.33 7.71 4.48
C THR A 77 -13.43 7.08 3.43
N THR A 78 -12.17 7.47 3.50
CA THR A 78 -11.10 6.83 2.74
C THR A 78 -10.89 5.38 3.13
N ALA A 79 -11.26 5.00 4.36
CA ALA A 79 -11.18 3.64 4.87
C ALA A 79 -11.92 2.62 4.00
N ALA A 80 -13.06 2.99 3.42
CA ALA A 80 -13.81 2.12 2.50
C ALA A 80 -12.97 1.69 1.28
N MET A 81 -12.13 2.59 0.76
CA MET A 81 -11.28 2.31 -0.39
C MET A 81 -10.04 1.51 0.01
N ASP A 82 -9.46 1.81 1.16
CA ASP A 82 -8.32 1.06 1.71
C ASP A 82 -8.72 -0.39 2.06
N ASP A 83 -9.90 -0.58 2.66
CA ASP A 83 -10.51 -1.87 2.96
C ASP A 83 -10.73 -2.67 1.66
N ALA A 84 -11.31 -2.04 0.64
CA ALA A 84 -11.54 -2.64 -0.67
C ALA A 84 -10.22 -3.07 -1.35
N ALA A 85 -9.20 -2.22 -1.31
CA ALA A 85 -7.89 -2.51 -1.88
C ALA A 85 -7.19 -3.66 -1.14
N THR A 86 -7.24 -3.65 0.19
CA THR A 86 -6.67 -4.69 1.05
C THR A 86 -7.34 -6.04 0.81
N ALA A 87 -8.66 -6.04 0.60
CA ALA A 87 -9.42 -7.24 0.29
C ALA A 87 -9.32 -7.68 -1.18
N GLY A 88 -8.67 -6.90 -2.05
CA GLY A 88 -8.48 -7.21 -3.47
C GLY A 88 -9.69 -6.94 -4.37
N PHE A 89 -10.68 -6.18 -3.90
CA PHE A 89 -11.87 -5.81 -4.67
C PHE A 89 -11.65 -4.52 -5.47
N ASP A 90 -10.82 -4.63 -6.50
CA ASP A 90 -10.46 -3.52 -7.39
C ASP A 90 -11.66 -2.84 -8.03
N ASP A 91 -12.69 -3.59 -8.39
CA ASP A 91 -13.92 -3.05 -8.98
C ASP A 91 -14.65 -2.09 -8.02
N ILE A 92 -14.61 -2.40 -6.72
CA ILE A 92 -15.08 -1.50 -5.65
C ILE A 92 -14.15 -0.29 -5.53
N VAL A 93 -12.82 -0.47 -5.50
CA VAL A 93 -11.86 0.66 -5.44
C VAL A 93 -12.09 1.64 -6.58
N MET A 94 -12.22 1.14 -7.80
CA MET A 94 -12.42 1.94 -9.01
C MET A 94 -13.78 2.64 -8.99
N PHE A 95 -14.84 1.95 -8.54
CA PHE A 95 -16.15 2.56 -8.35
C PHE A 95 -16.09 3.71 -7.35
N LEU A 96 -15.48 3.49 -6.18
CA LEU A 96 -15.34 4.49 -5.13
C LEU A 96 -14.49 5.68 -5.59
N ALA A 97 -13.38 5.45 -6.28
CA ALA A 97 -12.49 6.48 -6.79
C ALA A 97 -13.16 7.38 -7.86
N LEU A 98 -14.07 6.83 -8.68
CA LEU A 98 -14.82 7.60 -9.68
C LEU A 98 -15.97 8.43 -9.08
N HIS A 99 -16.59 7.97 -8.00
CA HIS A 99 -17.84 8.54 -7.48
C HIS A 99 -17.67 9.33 -6.17
N ARG A 100 -16.48 9.30 -5.55
CA ARG A 100 -16.18 10.03 -4.32
C ARG A 100 -15.11 11.09 -4.54
N GLN A 101 -15.25 12.22 -3.84
CA GLN A 101 -14.25 13.30 -3.82
C GLN A 101 -13.06 13.00 -2.90
N GLU A 102 -13.24 12.08 -1.95
CA GLU A 102 -12.15 11.49 -1.17
C GLU A 102 -11.36 10.57 -2.09
N ARG A 103 -10.33 11.14 -2.69
CA ARG A 103 -9.41 10.44 -3.58
C ARG A 103 -8.66 9.36 -2.78
N GLY A 104 -8.27 8.27 -3.44
CA GLY A 104 -7.52 7.16 -2.83
C GLY A 104 -6.35 7.65 -1.96
N THR A 105 -6.05 6.91 -0.90
CA THR A 105 -4.99 7.30 0.03
C THR A 105 -3.65 6.69 -0.37
N GLU A 106 -2.59 7.14 0.30
CA GLU A 106 -1.30 6.48 0.32
C GLU A 106 -1.42 4.98 0.66
N GLN A 107 -2.36 4.59 1.52
CA GLN A 107 -2.56 3.19 1.91
C GLN A 107 -3.07 2.35 0.74
N THR A 108 -4.08 2.83 0.00
CA THR A 108 -4.53 2.17 -1.25
C THR A 108 -3.36 1.97 -2.22
N MET A 109 -2.53 3.00 -2.40
CA MET A 109 -1.35 2.93 -3.27
C MET A 109 -0.30 1.95 -2.75
N ALA A 110 -0.07 1.91 -1.44
CA ALA A 110 0.87 0.99 -0.81
C ALA A 110 0.43 -0.47 -0.97
N VAL A 111 -0.86 -0.77 -0.84
CA VAL A 111 -1.40 -2.12 -1.08
C VAL A 111 -1.19 -2.54 -2.54
N TYR A 112 -1.48 -1.67 -3.50
CA TYR A 112 -1.22 -1.98 -4.91
C TYR A 112 0.26 -2.12 -5.23
N ALA A 113 1.12 -1.35 -4.59
CA ALA A 113 2.55 -1.49 -4.70
C ALA A 113 3.05 -2.82 -4.11
N GLU A 114 2.51 -3.22 -2.95
CA GLU A 114 2.79 -4.49 -2.27
C GLU A 114 2.37 -5.70 -3.12
N HIS A 115 1.30 -5.58 -3.89
CA HIS A 115 0.80 -6.62 -4.80
C HIS A 115 1.33 -6.50 -6.24
N GLY A 116 2.11 -5.47 -6.56
CA GLY A 116 2.69 -5.29 -7.89
C GLY A 116 1.72 -4.82 -8.98
N ILE A 117 0.55 -4.28 -8.60
CA ILE A 117 -0.55 -3.92 -9.51
C ILE A 117 -0.34 -2.52 -10.12
N LEU A 118 0.67 -2.41 -10.98
CA LEU A 118 1.09 -1.14 -11.58
C LEU A 118 -0.02 -0.43 -12.38
N GLU A 119 -0.87 -1.17 -13.10
CA GLU A 119 -1.92 -0.57 -13.93
C GLU A 119 -2.98 0.17 -13.10
N ARG A 120 -3.33 -0.35 -11.92
CA ARG A 120 -4.22 0.34 -10.98
C ARG A 120 -3.57 1.58 -10.39
N MET A 121 -2.28 1.49 -10.06
CA MET A 121 -1.50 2.63 -9.57
C MET A 121 -1.44 3.77 -10.60
N ARG A 122 -1.18 3.46 -11.88
CA ARG A 122 -1.20 4.42 -12.98
C ARG A 122 -2.58 5.06 -13.16
N TRP A 123 -3.63 4.25 -13.08
CA TRP A 123 -4.99 4.75 -13.19
C TRP A 123 -5.33 5.71 -12.05
N LEU A 124 -5.04 5.36 -10.80
CA LEU A 124 -5.25 6.23 -9.64
C LEU A 124 -4.44 7.53 -9.74
N HIS A 125 -3.18 7.42 -10.19
CA HIS A 125 -2.31 8.57 -10.44
C HIS A 125 -2.94 9.55 -11.45
N ALA A 126 -3.40 9.04 -12.59
CA ALA A 126 -4.07 9.84 -13.62
C ALA A 126 -5.36 10.53 -13.14
N HIS A 127 -5.98 10.00 -12.08
CA HIS A 127 -7.17 10.59 -11.44
C HIS A 127 -6.82 11.44 -10.20
N GLY A 128 -5.55 11.81 -10.03
CA GLY A 128 -5.09 12.79 -9.05
C GLY A 128 -4.90 12.25 -7.64
N VAL A 129 -4.72 10.94 -7.47
CA VAL A 129 -4.22 10.32 -6.23
C VAL A 129 -2.71 10.46 -6.18
N GLN A 130 -2.18 10.96 -5.06
CA GLN A 130 -0.73 11.07 -4.86
C GLN A 130 -0.12 9.68 -4.65
N THR A 131 0.83 9.32 -5.51
CA THR A 131 1.44 7.98 -5.57
C THR A 131 2.81 7.91 -4.90
N TYR A 132 3.29 9.02 -4.37
CA TYR A 132 4.72 9.26 -4.14
C TYR A 132 5.08 9.34 -2.67
N ALA A 133 4.66 8.34 -1.89
CA ALA A 133 5.04 8.27 -0.50
C ALA A 133 6.16 7.24 -0.27
N PRO A 134 7.06 7.48 0.69
CA PRO A 134 8.12 6.53 1.06
C PRO A 134 7.60 5.12 1.38
N ARG A 135 6.40 5.03 1.97
CA ARG A 135 5.74 3.76 2.28
C ARG A 135 5.44 2.94 1.03
N VAL A 136 4.97 3.58 -0.03
CA VAL A 136 4.59 2.93 -1.30
C VAL A 136 5.83 2.33 -1.96
N LEU A 137 6.94 3.09 -2.01
CA LEU A 137 8.23 2.59 -2.51
C LEU A 137 8.75 1.43 -1.66
N ASN A 138 8.68 1.56 -0.33
CA ASN A 138 9.12 0.51 0.59
C ASN A 138 8.30 -0.78 0.46
N ALA A 139 6.98 -0.67 0.25
CA ALA A 139 6.09 -1.81 0.01
C ALA A 139 6.48 -2.54 -1.28
N ALA A 140 6.58 -1.82 -2.41
CA ALA A 140 7.02 -2.41 -3.68
C ALA A 140 8.40 -3.08 -3.58
N ALA A 141 9.35 -2.41 -2.91
CA ALA A 141 10.72 -2.91 -2.78
C ALA A 141 10.83 -4.14 -1.87
N SER A 142 10.07 -4.17 -0.78
CA SER A 142 10.04 -5.32 0.15
C SER A 142 9.26 -6.51 -0.42
N SER A 143 8.31 -6.26 -1.33
CA SER A 143 7.55 -7.31 -2.03
C SER A 143 8.19 -7.79 -3.33
N GLY A 144 9.30 -7.18 -3.77
CA GLY A 144 10.04 -7.65 -4.94
C GLY A 144 9.54 -7.14 -6.30
N HIS A 145 8.69 -6.12 -6.32
CA HIS A 145 8.07 -5.61 -7.54
C HIS A 145 8.93 -4.54 -8.22
N LEU A 146 10.00 -4.98 -8.91
CA LEU A 146 10.97 -4.09 -9.58
C LEU A 146 10.31 -3.12 -10.57
N HIS A 147 9.32 -3.56 -11.34
CA HIS A 147 8.61 -2.73 -12.31
C HIS A 147 7.83 -1.59 -11.63
N VAL A 148 7.28 -1.83 -10.44
CA VAL A 148 6.64 -0.77 -9.63
C VAL A 148 7.70 0.16 -9.05
N VAL A 149 8.81 -0.37 -8.55
CA VAL A 149 9.93 0.45 -8.04
C VAL A 149 10.43 1.40 -9.13
N GLN A 150 10.68 0.90 -10.34
CA GLN A 150 11.12 1.72 -11.48
C GLN A 150 10.12 2.84 -11.78
N TYR A 151 8.83 2.50 -11.91
CA TYR A 151 7.77 3.49 -12.12
C TYR A 151 7.76 4.58 -11.04
N LEU A 152 7.85 4.18 -9.75
CA LEU A 152 7.85 5.13 -8.65
C LEU A 152 9.10 6.02 -8.63
N LEU A 153 10.26 5.53 -9.04
CA LEU A 153 11.50 6.32 -9.03
C LEU A 153 11.62 7.28 -10.22
N ASP A 154 11.06 6.92 -11.36
CA ASP A 154 11.12 7.73 -12.58
C ASP A 154 10.15 8.91 -12.52
N GLU A 155 8.95 8.70 -11.97
CA GLU A 155 7.93 9.74 -11.90
C GLU A 155 8.09 10.71 -10.70
N ALA A 156 8.81 10.31 -9.65
CA ALA A 156 8.71 10.99 -8.36
C ALA A 156 9.88 11.90 -7.95
N HIS A 157 10.99 11.93 -8.70
CA HIS A 157 12.20 12.70 -8.32
C HIS A 157 12.64 12.53 -6.84
N VAL A 158 12.44 11.35 -6.27
CA VAL A 158 12.69 11.09 -4.84
C VAL A 158 14.19 10.88 -4.62
N VAL A 159 14.91 11.95 -4.28
CA VAL A 159 16.32 11.86 -3.85
C VAL A 159 16.35 11.59 -2.35
N GLY A 160 17.04 10.53 -1.93
CA GLY A 160 17.39 10.28 -0.53
C GLY A 160 16.37 9.52 0.33
N VAL A 161 15.21 9.11 -0.22
CA VAL A 161 14.18 8.37 0.54
C VAL A 161 14.12 6.87 0.22
N TYR A 162 15.06 6.37 -0.60
CA TYR A 162 15.13 4.97 -1.00
C TYR A 162 15.83 4.06 0.02
N LEU A 163 16.53 4.60 1.03
CA LEU A 163 17.28 3.77 1.99
C LEU A 163 16.42 2.81 2.81
N PRO A 164 15.23 3.20 3.33
CA PRO A 164 14.31 2.24 3.93
C PRO A 164 13.93 1.12 2.96
N ALA A 165 13.61 1.48 1.71
CA ALA A 165 13.26 0.52 0.67
C ALA A 165 14.43 -0.41 0.31
N LEU A 166 15.66 0.10 0.26
CA LEU A 166 16.88 -0.68 0.07
C LEU A 166 17.09 -1.69 1.21
N ASN A 167 16.88 -1.26 2.45
CA ASN A 167 16.98 -2.14 3.62
C ASN A 167 15.90 -3.24 3.57
N GLY A 168 14.68 -2.88 3.19
CA GLY A 168 13.57 -3.81 2.98
C GLY A 168 13.87 -4.84 1.90
N SER A 169 14.25 -4.39 0.69
CA SER A 169 14.61 -5.29 -0.40
C SER A 169 15.79 -6.19 -0.06
N ALA A 170 16.78 -5.68 0.69
CA ALA A 170 17.91 -6.48 1.16
C ALA A 170 17.51 -7.51 2.22
N LYS A 171 16.57 -7.17 3.11
CA LYS A 171 16.02 -8.08 4.12
C LYS A 171 15.18 -9.21 3.52
N GLU A 172 14.44 -8.91 2.46
CA GLU A 172 13.51 -9.85 1.83
C GLU A 172 14.11 -10.60 0.62
N GLY A 173 15.37 -10.32 0.26
CA GLY A 173 16.09 -11.11 -0.75
C GLY A 173 15.96 -10.61 -2.20
N HIS A 174 15.48 -9.39 -2.41
CA HIS A 174 15.21 -8.85 -3.75
C HIS A 174 16.44 -8.20 -4.37
N PHE A 175 17.36 -9.03 -4.86
CA PHE A 175 18.66 -8.61 -5.41
C PHE A 175 18.57 -7.60 -6.55
N ASP A 176 17.65 -7.80 -7.50
CA ASP A 176 17.53 -6.91 -8.68
C ASP A 176 17.13 -5.49 -8.28
N ILE A 177 16.32 -5.33 -7.23
CA ILE A 177 15.94 -4.03 -6.68
C ILE A 177 17.12 -3.38 -5.95
N VAL A 178 17.87 -4.14 -5.16
CA VAL A 178 19.10 -3.64 -4.50
C VAL A 178 20.08 -3.11 -5.54
N LYS A 179 20.30 -3.89 -6.61
CA LYS A 179 21.16 -3.50 -7.73
C LYS A 179 20.64 -2.25 -8.41
N HIS A 180 19.34 -2.16 -8.67
CA HIS A 180 18.73 -1.01 -9.32
C HIS A 180 18.91 0.27 -8.51
N PHE A 181 18.69 0.23 -7.19
CA PHE A 181 18.92 1.37 -6.31
C PHE A 181 20.39 1.82 -6.34
N LEU A 182 21.35 0.92 -6.14
CA LEU A 182 22.76 1.31 -6.13
C LEU A 182 23.27 1.79 -7.49
N ALA A 183 22.74 1.26 -8.60
CA ALA A 183 23.07 1.76 -9.93
C ALA A 183 22.53 3.18 -10.18
N ARG A 184 21.32 3.50 -9.71
CA ARG A 184 20.71 4.82 -9.90
C ARG A 184 21.40 5.93 -9.10
N TRP A 185 21.95 5.60 -7.94
CA TRP A 185 22.67 6.54 -7.07
C TRP A 185 24.14 6.15 -6.85
N ALA A 186 24.78 5.64 -7.89
CA ALA A 186 26.17 5.18 -7.82
C ALA A 186 27.15 6.29 -7.39
N ASP A 187 26.85 7.55 -7.75
CA ASP A 187 27.69 8.71 -7.42
C ASP A 187 27.47 9.25 -5.99
N GLN A 188 26.48 8.73 -5.26
CA GLN A 188 26.20 9.19 -3.89
C GLN A 188 26.92 8.32 -2.87
N ASP A 189 27.71 8.96 -1.98
CA ASP A 189 28.36 8.27 -0.86
C ASP A 189 27.35 7.98 0.26
N VAL A 190 26.54 6.93 0.06
CA VAL A 190 25.47 6.54 0.98
C VAL A 190 25.85 5.30 1.78
N CYS A 191 25.57 5.32 3.09
CA CYS A 191 25.91 4.21 3.97
C CYS A 191 24.93 3.02 3.80
N VAL A 192 25.40 1.93 3.20
CA VAL A 192 24.66 0.66 3.02
C VAL A 192 24.75 -0.29 4.22
N ALA A 193 25.42 0.09 5.31
CA ALA A 193 25.65 -0.80 6.46
C ALA A 193 24.35 -1.34 7.09
N ALA A 194 23.25 -0.58 7.02
CA ALA A 194 21.95 -1.06 7.50
C ALA A 194 21.39 -2.18 6.61
N ALA A 195 21.45 -2.02 5.29
CA ALA A 195 21.04 -3.03 4.33
C ALA A 195 21.91 -4.29 4.42
N MET A 196 23.23 -4.13 4.62
CA MET A 196 24.15 -5.25 4.86
C MET A 196 23.75 -6.07 6.09
N ARG A 197 23.48 -5.39 7.22
CA ARG A 197 23.00 -6.08 8.44
C ARG A 197 21.68 -6.79 8.21
N ALA A 198 20.76 -6.17 7.47
CA ALA A 198 19.47 -6.76 7.15
C ALA A 198 19.63 -8.03 6.29
N ALA A 199 20.42 -7.97 5.21
CA ALA A 199 20.74 -9.13 4.36
C ALA A 199 21.45 -10.23 5.15
N HIS A 200 22.40 -9.89 6.01
CA HIS A 200 23.12 -10.87 6.84
C HIS A 200 22.20 -11.60 7.82
N VAL A 201 21.34 -10.88 8.55
CA VAL A 201 20.39 -11.47 9.50
C VAL A 201 19.37 -12.37 8.78
N ALA A 202 19.00 -12.04 7.54
CA ALA A 202 18.09 -12.81 6.71
C ALA A 202 18.76 -13.96 5.93
N GLY A 203 20.10 -14.06 5.93
CA GLY A 203 20.84 -15.09 5.20
C GLY A 203 20.94 -14.86 3.68
N HIS A 204 20.83 -13.62 3.21
CA HIS A 204 20.95 -13.27 1.80
C HIS A 204 22.39 -12.94 1.41
N ASP A 205 23.25 -13.97 1.35
CA ASP A 205 24.70 -13.82 1.16
C ASP A 205 25.07 -13.10 -0.15
N LEU A 206 24.38 -13.39 -1.26
CA LEU A 206 24.61 -12.71 -2.55
C LEU A 206 24.38 -11.19 -2.45
N ILE A 207 23.32 -10.79 -1.75
CA ILE A 207 23.02 -9.37 -1.53
C ILE A 207 24.09 -8.77 -0.61
N LEU A 208 24.45 -9.48 0.45
CA LEU A 208 25.44 -9.02 1.40
C LEU A 208 26.80 -8.79 0.71
N ASP A 209 27.27 -9.73 -0.10
CA ASP A 209 28.52 -9.62 -0.86
C ASP A 209 28.47 -8.44 -1.85
N TYR A 210 27.33 -8.27 -2.53
CA TYR A 210 27.14 -7.14 -3.43
C TYR A 210 27.14 -5.79 -2.70
N LEU A 211 26.49 -5.69 -1.54
CA LEU A 211 26.53 -4.47 -0.73
C LEU A 211 27.93 -4.23 -0.12
N ASP A 212 28.70 -5.29 0.11
CA ASP A 212 30.05 -5.23 0.68
C ASP A 212 31.03 -4.46 -0.20
N VAL A 213 30.90 -4.61 -1.52
CA VAL A 213 31.74 -3.90 -2.49
C VAL A 213 31.24 -2.47 -2.78
N HIS A 214 30.03 -2.12 -2.33
CA HIS A 214 29.42 -0.78 -2.50
C HIS A 214 29.32 0.01 -1.19
N ARG A 215 30.28 -0.17 -0.28
CA ARG A 215 30.30 0.53 1.01
C ARG A 215 30.66 2.02 0.84
N CYS A 216 30.02 2.87 1.65
CA CYS A 216 30.44 4.27 1.82
C CYS A 216 31.91 4.37 2.21
N GLN A 217 32.54 5.52 1.94
CA GLN A 217 33.89 5.84 2.41
C GLN A 217 34.03 5.61 3.93
N CYS A 218 32.98 5.92 4.69
CA CYS A 218 32.87 5.77 6.13
C CYS A 218 32.94 4.32 6.68
N CYS A 219 32.74 3.32 5.84
CA CYS A 219 32.67 1.90 6.19
C CYS A 219 33.68 1.03 5.42
N GLN A 220 34.39 1.59 4.44
CA GLN A 220 35.40 0.86 3.67
C GLN A 220 36.56 0.36 4.53
N GLU A 221 37.01 1.16 5.50
CA GLU A 221 38.12 0.82 6.39
C GLU A 221 37.77 -0.16 7.51
N LYS A 222 36.47 -0.41 7.74
CA LYS A 222 36.00 -1.31 8.80
C LYS A 222 35.94 -2.74 8.29
N SER A 223 36.32 -3.71 9.11
CA SER A 223 36.11 -5.11 8.74
C SER A 223 34.61 -5.41 8.57
N ARG A 224 34.29 -6.40 7.74
CA ARG A 224 32.90 -6.83 7.51
C ARG A 224 32.18 -7.16 8.80
N ASP A 225 32.84 -7.88 9.70
CA ASP A 225 32.29 -8.26 11.01
C ASP A 225 31.92 -7.05 11.87
N VAL A 226 32.73 -5.98 11.85
CA VAL A 226 32.45 -4.74 12.57
C VAL A 226 31.24 -4.01 11.99
N VAL A 227 31.07 -4.02 10.67
CA VAL A 227 29.90 -3.42 10.00
C VAL A 227 28.62 -4.19 10.32
N LEU A 228 28.73 -5.52 10.41
CA LEU A 228 27.63 -6.44 10.69
C LEU A 228 27.23 -6.48 12.18
N ALA A 229 28.15 -6.16 13.09
CA ALA A 229 27.87 -6.10 14.52
C ALA A 229 26.73 -5.09 14.83
N LYS A 230 25.78 -5.49 15.69
CA LYS A 230 24.76 -4.56 16.21
C LYS A 230 25.44 -3.43 16.97
N LYS A 231 25.12 -2.17 16.64
CA LYS A 231 25.59 -1.01 17.41
C LYS A 231 25.20 -1.18 18.87
N THR A 232 26.16 -1.45 19.75
CA THR A 232 26.00 -1.21 21.18
C THR A 232 25.72 0.28 21.34
N ALA A 233 24.63 0.62 22.02
CA ALA A 233 24.11 1.98 22.07
C ALA A 233 25.14 2.95 22.66
N LYS A 234 25.91 3.65 21.81
CA LYS A 234 26.42 5.00 22.09
C LYS A 234 26.96 5.71 20.83
N ARG A 235 26.18 6.71 20.43
CA ARG A 235 26.56 8.09 20.05
C ARG A 235 26.93 8.50 18.61
N ARG A 236 26.42 9.73 18.37
CA ARG A 236 26.81 10.87 17.53
C ARG A 236 26.63 10.74 16.01
N ARG A 237 25.85 11.70 15.47
CA ARG A 237 25.75 12.03 14.06
C ARG A 237 27.16 12.16 13.50
N CYS A 238 27.37 11.65 12.29
CA CYS A 238 28.59 11.92 11.54
C CYS A 238 28.62 13.41 11.23
N ASP A 239 29.25 14.20 12.10
CA ASP A 239 29.58 15.59 11.81
C ASP A 239 30.66 15.57 10.72
N LYS A 240 30.38 16.29 9.63
CA LYS A 240 31.30 16.48 8.51
C LYS A 240 32.64 17.02 9.03
N ALA A 241 33.73 16.31 8.82
CA ALA A 241 35.05 16.92 8.81
C ALA A 241 35.16 17.72 7.51
N ILE A 242 34.93 19.04 7.59
CA ILE A 242 35.46 19.97 6.60
C ILE A 242 36.87 20.28 7.09
N GLU A 243 37.87 19.72 6.41
CA GLU A 243 39.25 20.16 6.55
C GLU A 243 39.34 21.60 6.05
N THR A 244 39.41 22.56 6.98
CA THR A 244 39.89 23.91 6.69
C THR A 244 41.40 23.82 6.49
N ASN A 245 41.82 23.70 5.23
CA ASN A 245 43.21 23.94 4.85
C ASN A 245 43.56 25.40 5.18
N GLN A 246 44.52 25.55 6.09
CA GLN A 246 45.23 26.79 6.34
C GLN A 246 46.02 27.14 5.07
N ILE A 247 45.73 28.32 4.50
CA ILE A 247 46.65 28.99 3.58
C ILE A 247 47.44 29.95 4.47
N GLU A 248 48.68 29.58 4.79
CA GLU A 248 49.67 30.53 5.29
C GLU A 248 50.11 31.43 4.11
N VAL A 249 50.14 32.74 4.36
CA VAL A 249 50.74 33.77 3.51
C VAL A 249 52.07 34.17 4.12
#